data_AF-A0A955A9E8-F1
#
_entry.id   AF-A0A955A9E8-F1
#
_cell.length_a   1.000
_cell.length_b   1.000
_cell.length_c   1.000
_cell.angle_alpha   90.00
_cell.angle_beta   90.00
_cell.angle_gamma   90.00
#
_symmetry.space_group_name_H-M   'P 1'
#
loop_
_entity.id
_entity.type
_entity.pdbx_description
1 polymer ?
#
loop_
_entity_poly.entity_id
_entity_poly.type
_entity_poly.pdbx_seq_one_letter_code
_entity_poly.pdbx_strand_id
1 'polypeptide(L)'
;MITSEQHGESGSPDRTRLRIRFTKCGDVRWISHRDLARVWERLLRRAGLQLAFSQGFHPKPRISFPSALALGIEALDEVVELEVLGIVELESIDAVLRREMPTGMELLELHALSTSLGKAKVLGASYRIAHGLPEQLADDETSPTPHVSSI
;
A
#
# COMPACT_ATOMS: atom_id res chain seq x y z
N MET A 1 -21.42 27.26 46.11
CA MET A 1 -21.48 25.88 45.58
C MET A 1 -20.86 25.90 44.20
N ILE A 2 -20.06 24.89 43.93
CA ILE A 2 -19.02 24.85 42.90
C ILE A 2 -19.67 24.56 41.54
N THR A 3 -19.18 25.27 40.52
CA THR A 3 -19.45 25.16 39.09
C THR A 3 -19.31 23.72 38.58
N SER A 4 -20.18 23.31 37.67
CA SER A 4 -19.93 22.18 36.76
C SER A 4 -20.68 22.45 35.47
N GLU A 5 -20.09 23.32 34.66
CA GLU A 5 -20.40 23.42 33.23
C GLU A 5 -19.92 22.13 32.56
N GLN A 6 -20.89 21.42 31.99
CA GLN A 6 -20.71 20.23 31.18
C GLN A 6 -19.74 20.56 30.03
N HIS A 7 -18.58 19.91 30.04
CA HIS A 7 -17.61 19.98 28.95
C HIS A 7 -18.22 19.33 27.70
N GLY A 8 -18.26 20.07 26.60
CA GLY A 8 -18.66 19.55 25.30
C GLY A 8 -17.69 18.49 24.80
N GLU A 9 -18.17 17.25 24.66
CA GLU A 9 -17.52 16.24 23.84
C GLU A 9 -17.54 16.72 22.39
N SER A 10 -16.38 17.16 21.89
CA SER A 10 -16.18 17.43 20.48
C SER A 10 -16.16 16.09 19.74
N GLY A 11 -17.33 15.61 19.32
CA GLY A 11 -17.52 14.35 18.61
C GLY A 11 -16.77 14.36 17.27
N SER A 12 -15.54 13.85 17.25
CA SER A 12 -14.93 13.49 15.99
C SER A 12 -15.73 12.33 15.39
N PRO A 13 -16.11 12.37 14.10
CA PRO A 13 -16.88 11.29 13.49
C PRO A 13 -16.17 9.96 13.71
N ASP A 14 -16.94 8.91 14.00
CA ASP A 14 -16.40 7.56 14.10
C ASP A 14 -15.54 7.26 12.87
N ARG A 15 -14.33 6.78 13.10
CA ARG A 15 -13.39 6.43 12.02
C ARG A 15 -13.14 4.95 12.07
N THR A 16 -13.28 4.30 10.93
CA THR A 16 -12.85 2.93 10.79
C THR A 16 -11.50 2.87 10.11
N ARG A 17 -10.55 2.18 10.74
CA ARG A 17 -9.25 1.85 10.15
C ARG A 17 -9.37 0.55 9.38
N LEU A 18 -8.91 0.55 8.14
CA LEU A 18 -8.88 -0.61 7.27
C LEU A 18 -7.43 -0.97 6.96
N ARG A 19 -7.13 -2.27 6.95
CA ARG A 19 -5.90 -2.83 6.40
C ARG A 19 -6.25 -3.73 5.24
N ILE A 20 -5.58 -3.50 4.12
CA ILE A 20 -5.81 -4.23 2.89
C ILE A 20 -4.49 -4.82 2.41
N ARG A 21 -4.53 -6.10 2.04
CA ARG A 21 -3.47 -6.78 1.30
C ARG A 21 -3.87 -6.89 -0.16
N PHE A 22 -2.94 -6.62 -1.07
CA PHE A 22 -3.22 -6.60 -2.50
C PHE A 22 -2.01 -6.97 -3.34
N THR A 23 -2.27 -7.36 -4.59
CA THR A 23 -1.23 -7.54 -5.61
C THR A 23 -1.19 -6.34 -6.56
N LYS A 24 -0.04 -6.12 -7.21
CA LYS A 24 0.21 -5.11 -8.24
C LYS A 24 1.24 -5.66 -9.22
N CYS A 25 0.79 -6.25 -10.32
CA CYS A 25 1.59 -6.98 -11.31
C CYS A 25 1.34 -6.48 -12.75
N GLY A 26 2.24 -6.76 -13.68
CA GLY A 26 2.14 -6.26 -15.05
C GLY A 26 2.36 -4.75 -15.14
N ASP A 27 1.67 -4.06 -16.04
CA ASP A 27 1.91 -2.64 -16.34
C ASP A 27 1.72 -1.71 -15.14
N VAL A 28 0.84 -2.07 -14.20
CA VAL A 28 0.65 -1.27 -12.97
C VAL A 28 1.89 -1.23 -12.08
N ARG A 29 2.91 -2.07 -12.31
CA ARG A 29 4.19 -1.95 -11.59
C ARG A 29 4.89 -0.60 -11.82
N TRP A 30 4.54 0.09 -12.90
CA TRP A 30 5.11 1.38 -13.30
C TRP A 30 4.37 2.60 -12.74
N ILE A 31 3.36 2.42 -11.88
CA ILE A 31 2.73 3.56 -11.20
C ILE A 31 3.53 3.97 -9.96
N SER A 32 3.65 5.29 -9.75
CA SER A 32 4.32 5.82 -8.56
C SER A 32 3.50 5.54 -7.29
N HIS A 33 4.15 5.59 -6.12
CA HIS A 33 3.46 5.51 -4.83
C HIS A 33 2.34 6.56 -4.67
N ARG A 34 2.52 7.77 -5.23
CA ARG A 34 1.49 8.82 -5.21
C ARG A 34 0.28 8.44 -6.07
N ASP A 35 0.52 7.86 -7.23
CA ASP A 35 -0.56 7.44 -8.12
C ASP A 35 -1.27 6.20 -7.59
N LEU A 36 -0.55 5.30 -6.93
CA LEU A 36 -1.14 4.19 -6.17
C LEU A 36 -2.06 4.71 -5.06
N ALA A 37 -1.66 5.73 -4.29
CA ALA A 37 -2.54 6.37 -3.31
C ALA A 37 -3.81 6.97 -3.96
N ARG A 38 -3.70 7.56 -5.15
CA ARG A 38 -4.85 8.07 -5.92
C ARG A 38 -5.74 6.94 -6.45
N VAL A 39 -5.18 5.80 -6.83
CA VAL A 39 -5.95 4.60 -7.20
C VAL A 39 -6.79 4.14 -6.02
N TRP A 40 -6.19 4.03 -4.83
CA TRP A 40 -6.91 3.68 -3.61
C TRP A 40 -7.99 4.70 -3.25
N GLU A 41 -7.72 6.01 -3.38
CA GLU A 41 -8.75 7.03 -3.17
C GLU A 41 -9.96 6.82 -4.10
N ARG A 42 -9.71 6.55 -5.39
CA ARG A 42 -10.79 6.31 -6.35
C ARG A 42 -11.54 5.01 -6.06
N LEU A 43 -10.85 3.94 -5.69
CA LEU A 43 -11.47 2.66 -5.31
C LEU A 43 -12.40 2.83 -4.11
N LEU A 44 -11.94 3.50 -3.07
CA LEU A 44 -12.75 3.77 -1.87
C LEU A 44 -13.98 4.62 -2.19
N ARG A 45 -13.82 5.65 -3.03
CA ARG A 45 -14.96 6.46 -3.50
C ARG A 45 -15.96 5.62 -4.31
N ARG A 46 -15.50 4.69 -5.16
CA ARG A 46 -16.37 3.76 -5.90
C ARG A 46 -17.06 2.73 -5.00
N ALA A 47 -16.43 2.38 -3.87
CA ALA A 47 -17.04 1.60 -2.80
C ALA A 47 -18.01 2.41 -1.92
N GLY A 48 -18.31 3.67 -2.27
CA GLY A 48 -19.19 4.54 -1.49
C GLY A 48 -18.60 5.02 -0.16
N LEU A 49 -17.29 4.83 0.06
CA LEU A 49 -16.63 5.17 1.30
C LEU A 49 -16.16 6.62 1.31
N GLN A 50 -16.36 7.27 2.46
CA GLN A 50 -15.85 8.61 2.71
C GLN A 50 -14.47 8.52 3.36
N LEU A 51 -13.43 8.99 2.65
CA LEU A 51 -12.08 9.00 3.21
C LEU A 51 -11.97 9.99 4.37
N ALA A 52 -11.25 9.58 5.41
CA ALA A 52 -10.82 10.50 6.46
C ALA A 52 -9.55 11.25 6.01
N PHE A 53 -9.45 12.52 6.38
CA PHE A 53 -8.34 13.40 6.02
C PHE A 53 -7.51 13.79 7.24
N SER A 54 -6.25 14.16 7.01
CA SER A 54 -5.41 14.79 8.02
C SER A 54 -5.95 16.17 8.39
N GLN A 55 -5.67 16.62 9.62
CA GLN A 55 -5.98 17.98 10.06
C GLN A 55 -4.84 18.94 9.64
N GLY A 56 -5.17 20.21 9.36
CA GLY A 56 -4.21 21.26 9.02
C GLY A 56 -4.45 21.94 7.66
N PHE A 57 -3.50 22.76 7.22
CA PHE A 57 -3.63 23.64 6.04
C PHE A 57 -3.67 22.91 4.68
N HIS A 58 -3.19 21.67 4.63
CA HIS A 58 -3.23 20.82 3.43
C HIS A 58 -3.72 19.42 3.79
N PRO A 59 -5.05 19.22 3.95
CA PRO A 59 -5.61 17.94 4.32
C PRO A 59 -5.30 16.91 3.22
N LYS A 60 -4.65 15.81 3.62
CA LYS A 60 -4.39 14.66 2.76
C LYS A 60 -5.22 13.47 3.23
N PRO A 61 -5.69 12.61 2.32
CA PRO A 61 -6.28 11.34 2.70
C PRO A 61 -5.36 10.58 3.65
N ARG A 62 -5.94 9.99 4.70
CA ARG A 62 -5.21 9.15 5.63
C ARG A 62 -5.00 7.78 5.00
N ILE A 63 -4.00 7.70 4.13
CA ILE A 63 -3.54 6.48 3.46
C ILE A 63 -2.05 6.35 3.74
N SER A 64 -1.62 5.15 4.12
CA SER A 64 -0.22 4.84 4.38
C SER A 64 0.15 3.45 3.89
N PHE A 65 1.36 3.32 3.36
CA PHE A 65 1.92 2.07 2.90
C PHE A 65 3.09 1.72 3.83
N PRO A 66 2.99 0.63 4.62
CA PRO A 66 4.05 0.25 5.56
C PRO A 66 5.37 -0.09 4.86
N SER A 67 5.28 -0.65 3.65
CA SER A 67 6.41 -0.90 2.76
C SER A 67 5.97 -0.57 1.33
N ALA A 68 6.16 0.68 0.91
CA ALA A 68 5.94 1.05 -0.48
C ALA A 68 7.09 0.50 -1.33
N LEU A 69 6.78 -0.37 -2.29
CA LEU A 69 7.80 -0.90 -3.20
C LEU A 69 8.27 0.17 -4.19
N ALA A 70 9.52 0.01 -4.64
CA ALA A 70 10.09 0.87 -5.67
C ALA A 70 9.34 0.72 -7.01
N LEU A 71 9.42 1.76 -7.83
CA LEU A 71 8.85 1.76 -9.18
C LEU A 71 9.43 0.61 -10.00
N GLY A 72 8.58 -0.05 -10.79
CA GLY A 72 9.00 -1.17 -11.64
C GLY A 72 8.99 -2.53 -10.92
N ILE A 73 8.79 -2.56 -9.60
CA ILE A 73 8.68 -3.81 -8.84
C ILE A 73 7.21 -4.23 -8.76
N GLU A 74 6.96 -5.50 -9.08
CA GLU A 74 5.68 -6.17 -8.89
C GLU A 74 5.50 -6.51 -7.41
N ALA A 75 4.29 -6.26 -6.92
CA ALA A 75 3.94 -6.52 -5.53
C ALA A 75 3.01 -7.72 -5.47
N LEU A 76 3.44 -8.78 -4.79
CA LEU A 76 2.63 -9.99 -4.63
C LEU A 76 1.83 -9.99 -3.32
N ASP A 77 2.18 -9.10 -2.39
CA ASP A 77 1.59 -9.05 -1.06
C ASP A 77 1.77 -7.67 -0.40
N GLU A 78 1.40 -6.61 -1.12
CA GLU A 78 1.56 -5.25 -0.62
C GLU A 78 0.46 -4.90 0.38
N VAL A 79 0.79 -4.04 1.35
CA VAL A 79 -0.14 -3.61 2.40
C VAL A 79 -0.44 -2.13 2.24
N VAL A 80 -1.72 -1.78 2.33
CA VAL A 80 -2.16 -0.40 2.54
C VAL A 80 -3.00 -0.33 3.81
N GLU A 81 -2.76 0.71 4.61
CA GLU A 81 -3.64 1.10 5.71
C GLU A 81 -4.31 2.42 5.38
N LEU A 82 -5.62 2.50 5.63
CA LEU A 82 -6.42 3.67 5.33
C LEU A 82 -7.49 3.92 6.39
N GLU A 83 -7.93 5.18 6.51
CA GLU A 83 -9.01 5.57 7.42
C GLU A 83 -10.22 6.10 6.63
N VAL A 84 -11.41 5.62 7.00
CA VAL A 84 -12.69 6.07 6.45
C VAL A 84 -13.61 6.55 7.57
N LEU A 85 -14.59 7.37 7.24
CA LEU A 85 -15.60 7.87 8.16
C LEU A 85 -16.78 6.89 8.25
N GLY A 86 -17.29 6.72 9.47
CA GLY A 86 -18.43 5.87 9.79
C GLY A 86 -18.08 4.40 9.99
N ILE A 87 -19.13 3.65 10.30
CA ILE A 87 -19.11 2.19 10.40
C ILE A 87 -19.19 1.61 8.99
N VAL A 88 -18.42 0.57 8.75
CA VAL A 88 -18.30 -0.09 7.45
C VAL A 88 -18.77 -1.53 7.52
N GLU A 89 -19.52 -1.96 6.50
CA GLU A 89 -19.90 -3.35 6.31
C GLU A 89 -18.86 -3.98 5.37
N LEU A 90 -18.01 -4.86 5.91
CA LEU A 90 -16.82 -5.33 5.21
C LEU A 90 -17.14 -6.23 4.01
N GLU A 91 -18.22 -7.01 4.06
CA GLU A 91 -18.56 -7.96 3.00
C GLU A 91 -18.97 -7.21 1.72
N SER A 92 -19.83 -6.21 1.86
CA SER A 92 -20.25 -5.31 0.77
C SER A 92 -19.06 -4.56 0.17
N ILE A 93 -18.15 -4.07 1.01
CA ILE A 93 -16.96 -3.33 0.55
C ILE A 93 -15.99 -4.26 -0.18
N ASP A 94 -15.74 -5.46 0.35
CA ASP A 94 -14.87 -6.46 -0.28
C ASP A 94 -15.37 -6.79 -1.69
N ALA A 95 -16.67 -7.06 -1.84
CA ALA A 95 -17.29 -7.35 -3.13
C ALA A 95 -17.14 -6.19 -4.14
N VAL A 96 -17.38 -4.94 -3.70
CA VAL A 96 -17.21 -3.78 -4.57
C VAL A 96 -15.74 -3.56 -4.92
N LEU A 97 -14.83 -3.62 -3.95
CA LEU A 97 -13.40 -3.43 -4.21
C LEU A 97 -12.89 -4.44 -5.21
N ARG A 98 -13.18 -5.74 -5.03
CA ARG A 98 -12.79 -6.80 -5.98
C ARG A 98 -13.26 -6.51 -7.40
N ARG A 99 -14.50 -6.05 -7.57
CA ARG A 99 -15.08 -5.72 -8.89
C ARG A 99 -14.42 -4.49 -9.51
N GLU A 100 -14.08 -3.49 -8.70
CA GLU A 100 -13.58 -2.19 -9.17
C GLU A 100 -12.05 -2.12 -9.29
N MET A 101 -11.34 -3.19 -8.91
CA MET A 101 -9.88 -3.28 -9.00
C MET A 101 -9.41 -3.05 -10.45
N PRO A 102 -8.40 -2.20 -10.67
CA PRO A 102 -7.80 -2.07 -11.99
C PRO A 102 -7.15 -3.37 -12.46
N THR A 103 -7.07 -3.57 -13.77
CA THR A 103 -6.29 -4.66 -14.36
C THR A 103 -4.85 -4.63 -13.83
N GLY A 104 -4.36 -5.81 -13.43
CA GLY A 104 -3.03 -5.97 -12.83
C GLY A 104 -2.98 -5.72 -11.31
N MET A 105 -4.11 -5.39 -10.66
CA MET A 105 -4.19 -5.38 -9.21
C MET A 105 -5.29 -6.33 -8.73
N GLU A 106 -5.05 -7.02 -7.60
CA GLU A 106 -6.05 -7.90 -6.99
C GLU A 106 -6.14 -7.66 -5.49
N LEU A 107 -7.34 -7.77 -4.94
CA LEU A 107 -7.57 -7.74 -3.50
C LEU A 107 -7.29 -9.11 -2.91
N LEU A 108 -6.39 -9.20 -1.93
CA LEU A 108 -6.09 -10.44 -1.23
C LEU A 108 -6.92 -10.53 0.07
N GLU A 109 -6.79 -9.51 0.93
CA GLU A 109 -7.47 -9.47 2.21
C GLU A 109 -7.94 -8.04 2.55
N LEU A 110 -9.06 -7.95 3.27
CA LEU A 110 -9.61 -6.71 3.81
C LEU A 110 -9.98 -6.93 5.29
N HIS A 111 -9.43 -6.11 6.19
CA HIS A 111 -9.68 -6.19 7.62
C HIS A 111 -10.01 -4.81 8.20
N ALA A 112 -11.02 -4.76 9.07
CA ALA A 112 -11.16 -3.63 10.00
C ALA A 112 -10.18 -3.79 11.17
N LEU A 113 -9.50 -2.72 11.53
CA LEU A 113 -8.57 -2.68 12.65
C LEU A 113 -9.23 -2.07 13.88
N SER A 114 -8.93 -2.63 15.05
CA SER A 114 -9.28 -1.98 16.31
C SER A 114 -8.54 -0.65 16.46
N THR A 115 -9.15 0.27 17.21
CA THR A 115 -8.55 1.58 17.53
C THR A 115 -7.25 1.46 18.33
N SER A 116 -7.07 0.36 19.08
CA SER A 116 -5.89 0.07 19.89
C SER A 116 -4.68 -0.45 19.11
N LEU A 117 -4.86 -0.95 17.88
CA LEU A 117 -3.76 -1.52 17.12
C LEU A 117 -2.84 -0.41 16.59
N GLY A 118 -1.53 -0.60 16.64
CA GLY A 118 -0.57 0.35 16.04
C GLY A 118 -0.64 0.41 14.51
N LYS A 119 0.23 1.24 13.91
CA LYS A 119 0.53 1.15 12.47
C LYS A 119 1.28 -0.14 12.19
N ALA A 120 1.05 -0.76 11.04
CA ALA A 120 1.84 -1.89 10.59
C ALA A 120 3.34 -1.56 10.56
N LYS A 121 4.15 -2.56 10.91
CA LYS A 121 5.62 -2.52 10.86
C LYS A 121 6.09 -3.66 9.97
N VAL A 122 7.04 -3.36 9.10
CA VAL A 122 7.68 -4.36 8.24
C VAL A 122 8.62 -5.19 9.09
N LEU A 123 8.42 -6.50 9.10
CA LEU A 123 9.32 -7.43 9.80
C LEU A 123 10.38 -8.01 8.85
N GLY A 124 10.07 -8.10 7.56
CA GLY A 124 10.97 -8.58 6.52
C GLY A 124 10.32 -8.46 5.14
N ALA A 125 11.09 -8.79 4.11
CA ALA A 125 10.63 -8.84 2.72
C ALA A 125 11.29 -10.02 2.00
N SER A 126 10.60 -10.60 1.04
CA SER A 126 11.13 -11.64 0.15
C SER A 126 11.00 -11.18 -1.29
N TYR A 127 12.05 -11.39 -2.07
CA TYR A 127 12.12 -10.97 -3.47
C TYR A 127 12.30 -12.19 -4.35
N ARG A 128 11.56 -12.24 -5.45
CA ARG A 128 11.82 -13.17 -6.55
C ARG A 128 12.45 -12.37 -7.69
N ILE A 129 13.67 -12.75 -8.07
CA ILE A 129 14.36 -12.15 -9.19
C ILE A 129 14.21 -13.12 -10.36
N ALA A 130 13.40 -12.75 -11.34
CA ALA A 130 13.36 -13.46 -12.61
C ALA A 130 14.54 -12.96 -13.44
N HIS A 131 15.56 -13.79 -13.60
CA HIS A 131 16.65 -13.49 -14.50
C HIS A 131 16.28 -13.97 -15.91
N GLY A 132 15.98 -13.04 -16.82
CA GLY A 132 16.10 -13.30 -18.25
C GLY A 132 17.54 -13.02 -18.63
N LEU A 133 18.41 -14.03 -18.63
CA LEU A 133 19.67 -13.86 -19.38
C LEU A 133 19.18 -13.91 -20.83
N PRO A 134 19.39 -12.89 -21.68
CA PRO A 134 19.60 -13.24 -23.06
C PRO A 134 20.73 -14.27 -23.06
N GLU A 135 20.53 -15.41 -23.73
CA GLU A 135 21.47 -16.53 -23.82
C GLU A 135 22.88 -16.10 -24.33
N GLN A 136 23.04 -14.84 -24.74
CA GLN A 136 24.22 -14.24 -25.35
C GLN A 136 25.17 -13.49 -24.40
N LEU A 137 25.11 -13.73 -23.08
CA LEU A 137 26.12 -13.22 -22.13
C LEU A 137 26.82 -14.36 -21.35
N ALA A 138 26.67 -15.61 -21.81
CA ALA A 138 27.38 -16.75 -21.24
C ALA A 138 28.77 -17.01 -21.87
N ASP A 139 29.12 -16.30 -22.96
CA ASP A 139 30.45 -16.37 -23.57
C ASP A 139 30.98 -14.95 -23.81
N ASP A 140 31.78 -14.43 -22.88
CA ASP A 140 33.05 -13.81 -23.25
C ASP A 140 34.01 -13.74 -22.05
N GLU A 141 35.15 -14.41 -22.22
CA GLU A 141 36.43 -14.23 -21.51
C GLU A 141 36.52 -14.63 -20.02
N THR A 142 36.54 -15.94 -19.75
CA THR A 142 37.48 -16.47 -18.74
C THR A 142 38.77 -16.85 -19.44
N SER A 143 39.73 -15.93 -19.52
CA SER A 143 41.12 -16.27 -19.81
C SER A 143 42.06 -15.35 -19.03
N PRO A 144 42.67 -15.81 -17.93
CA PRO A 144 43.72 -15.04 -17.28
C PRO A 144 45.00 -15.23 -18.08
N THR A 145 45.37 -14.25 -18.92
CA THR A 145 46.74 -14.16 -19.43
C THR A 145 47.67 -13.76 -18.29
N PRO A 146 48.68 -14.57 -17.91
CA PRO A 146 49.65 -14.16 -16.91
C PRO A 146 50.62 -13.17 -17.55
N HIS A 147 50.60 -11.92 -17.11
CA HIS A 147 51.69 -10.99 -17.39
C HIS A 147 52.88 -11.34 -16.47
N VAL A 148 53.85 -12.06 -17.02
CA VAL A 148 55.20 -12.10 -16.46
C VAL A 148 55.91 -10.82 -16.87
N SER A 149 56.15 -9.91 -15.92
CA SER A 149 57.11 -8.83 -16.07
C SER A 149 58.39 -9.23 -15.34
N SER A 150 59.42 -9.57 -16.11
CA SER A 150 60.82 -9.47 -15.69
C SER A 150 61.30 -8.06 -16.00
N ILE A 151 61.79 -7.35 -14.98
CA ILE A 151 63.09 -6.66 -14.86
C ILE A 151 63.17 -6.11 -13.44
#